data_AF-A0A1C0V761-F1
#
_entry.id   AF-A0A1C0V761-F1
#
_cell.length_a   1.000
_cell.length_b   1.000
_cell.length_c   1.000
_cell.angle_alpha   90.00
_cell.angle_beta   90.00
_cell.angle_gamma   90.00
#
_symmetry.space_group_name_H-M   'P 1'
#
loop_
_entity.id
_entity.type
_entity.pdbx_description
1 polymer ?
#
loop_
_entity_poly.entity_id
_entity_poly.type
_entity_poly.pdbx_seq_one_letter_code
_entity_poly.pdbx_strand_id
1 'polypeptide(L)'
;MLNVSVKSAESVEAIAPSTPDKFPLLLIGHGTRDDDGRRTFMEFVEAFAAYDTSRPVVPCFLELTEPSIQEGVDRMVAMGYQEMTALPVLLFAARHNKFDVTNELDRARARHPGLKFHYGRHFGVADRLVELWRSRLEELDQQSEIPRDESVLLFVGRGASDPDANGDAYKLARVLWEGSGFKGLELCFSGITHPRLDAGWERAWTWNPKRVVVLPHFLFTGALMKRIHGYSDQARLDRPDVQIQSLPEIGLDPVLFELVKEREQEAIAGQVAMNCELCKFRRAVSRNLLGLGQDDGEAIAPDAMASGHHHHDHGHGHSHDHGHHAHSHGHSHDHGHSHGHSHGHSHDHGHGHSHDAPDPYATQNDYHEKAWRVP
;
A
#
# COMPACT_ATOMS: atom_id res chain seq x y z
N MET A 1 -21.86 -42.47 1.06
CA MET A 1 -22.12 -42.25 -0.38
C MET A 1 -22.92 -40.96 -0.52
N LEU A 2 -22.23 -39.83 -0.74
CA LEU A 2 -22.85 -38.59 -1.21
C LEU A 2 -21.90 -38.07 -2.30
N ASN A 3 -22.37 -38.23 -3.52
CA ASN A 3 -21.63 -38.02 -4.76
C ASN A 3 -21.76 -36.54 -5.12
N VAL A 4 -20.73 -35.72 -4.90
CA VAL A 4 -20.70 -34.35 -5.43
C VAL A 4 -19.93 -34.39 -6.73
N SER A 5 -20.69 -34.35 -7.83
CA SER A 5 -20.19 -34.36 -9.19
C SER A 5 -19.56 -33.00 -9.51
N VAL A 6 -18.27 -33.00 -9.82
CA VAL A 6 -17.56 -31.86 -10.39
C VAL A 6 -18.08 -31.67 -11.81
N LYS A 7 -18.82 -30.59 -12.06
CA LYS A 7 -19.16 -30.16 -13.43
C LYS A 7 -18.08 -29.20 -13.94
N SER A 8 -17.73 -29.46 -15.19
CA SER A 8 -16.71 -28.84 -16.03
C SER A 8 -16.94 -27.35 -16.32
N ALA A 9 -15.85 -26.69 -16.68
CA ALA A 9 -15.78 -25.32 -17.19
C ALA A 9 -16.50 -25.16 -18.55
N GLU A 10 -17.47 -24.26 -18.60
CA GLU A 10 -18.13 -23.56 -19.71
C GLU A 10 -19.28 -22.79 -19.00
N SER A 11 -19.51 -21.49 -19.09
CA SER A 11 -19.29 -20.45 -20.11
C SER A 11 -19.36 -19.08 -19.38
N VAL A 12 -18.62 -18.08 -19.85
CA VAL A 12 -18.72 -16.71 -19.30
C VAL A 12 -20.07 -16.13 -19.74
N GLU A 13 -21.05 -16.17 -18.84
CA GLU A 13 -22.34 -15.52 -19.06
C GLU A 13 -22.14 -14.01 -19.18
N ALA A 14 -22.64 -13.44 -20.26
CA ALA A 14 -22.61 -12.01 -20.52
C ALA A 14 -23.39 -11.27 -19.42
N ILE A 15 -22.66 -10.58 -18.55
CA ILE A 15 -23.25 -9.71 -17.52
C ILE A 15 -24.00 -8.60 -18.26
N ALA A 16 -25.33 -8.62 -18.19
CA ALA A 16 -26.17 -7.55 -18.72
C ALA A 16 -25.81 -6.23 -18.03
N PRO A 17 -25.82 -5.08 -18.73
CA PRO A 17 -25.48 -3.80 -18.12
C PRO A 17 -26.51 -3.48 -17.03
N SER A 18 -26.07 -3.52 -15.78
CA SER A 18 -26.81 -2.95 -14.66
C SER A 18 -26.86 -1.43 -14.81
N THR A 19 -27.87 -0.84 -14.19
CA THR A 19 -28.31 0.57 -14.27
C THR A 19 -27.25 1.57 -14.78
N PRO A 20 -27.56 2.37 -15.83
CA PRO A 20 -26.63 3.28 -16.51
C PRO A 20 -26.00 4.40 -15.65
N ASP A 21 -26.36 4.49 -14.37
CA ASP A 21 -25.86 5.51 -13.45
C ASP A 21 -24.54 5.14 -12.75
N LYS A 22 -24.03 3.90 -12.90
CA LYS A 22 -22.75 3.49 -12.30
C LYS A 22 -21.78 2.88 -13.31
N PHE A 23 -20.62 3.50 -13.42
CA PHE A 23 -19.51 3.06 -14.26
C PHE A 23 -19.00 1.67 -13.81
N PRO A 24 -18.56 0.79 -14.74
CA PRO A 24 -17.93 -0.48 -14.36
C PRO A 24 -16.65 -0.20 -13.57
N LEU A 25 -16.34 -1.08 -12.62
CA LEU A 25 -15.23 -0.93 -11.70
C LEU A 25 -14.07 -1.87 -12.06
N LEU A 26 -12.93 -1.28 -12.43
CA LEU A 26 -11.68 -1.99 -12.66
C LEU A 26 -10.88 -2.01 -11.34
N LEU A 27 -10.80 -3.18 -10.69
CA LEU A 27 -10.01 -3.37 -9.48
C LEU A 27 -8.59 -3.82 -9.83
N ILE A 28 -7.61 -3.01 -9.46
CA ILE A 28 -6.21 -3.15 -9.87
C ILE A 28 -5.37 -3.65 -8.69
N GLY A 29 -5.03 -4.95 -8.69
CA GLY A 29 -4.04 -5.51 -7.79
C GLY A 29 -2.61 -5.17 -8.22
N HIS A 30 -1.65 -5.18 -7.30
CA HIS A 30 -0.23 -5.07 -7.67
C HIS A 30 0.21 -6.27 -8.52
N GLY A 31 -0.21 -7.46 -8.09
CA GLY A 31 0.17 -8.75 -8.67
C GLY A 31 1.21 -9.48 -7.84
N THR A 32 1.32 -10.78 -8.06
CA THR A 32 2.20 -11.68 -7.31
C THR A 32 2.54 -12.90 -8.16
N ARG A 33 3.71 -13.50 -7.88
CA ARG A 33 4.10 -14.80 -8.44
C ARG A 33 3.62 -15.97 -7.60
N ASP A 34 3.05 -15.70 -6.42
CA ASP A 34 2.50 -16.72 -5.51
C ASP A 34 1.04 -16.98 -5.85
N ASP A 35 0.71 -18.23 -6.19
CA ASP A 35 -0.62 -18.63 -6.64
C ASP A 35 -1.70 -18.45 -5.56
N ASP A 36 -1.36 -18.63 -4.28
CA ASP A 36 -2.30 -18.40 -3.18
C ASP A 36 -2.67 -16.92 -3.12
N GLY A 37 -1.68 -16.03 -3.19
CA GLY A 37 -1.91 -14.58 -3.19
C GLY A 37 -2.73 -14.11 -4.40
N ARG A 38 -2.49 -14.69 -5.59
CA ARG A 38 -3.32 -14.42 -6.78
C ARG A 38 -4.76 -14.89 -6.54
N ARG A 39 -4.94 -16.12 -6.05
CA ARG A 39 -6.26 -16.68 -5.76
C ARG A 39 -7.03 -15.82 -4.77
N THR A 40 -6.41 -15.42 -3.65
CA THR A 40 -7.09 -14.62 -2.62
C THR A 40 -7.52 -13.23 -3.13
N PHE A 41 -6.74 -12.60 -4.03
CA PHE A 41 -7.18 -11.37 -4.68
C PHE A 41 -8.39 -11.60 -5.59
N MET A 42 -8.39 -12.68 -6.38
CA MET A 42 -9.54 -13.01 -7.24
C MET A 42 -10.79 -13.31 -6.42
N GLU A 43 -10.66 -14.11 -5.35
CA GLU A 43 -11.73 -14.37 -4.37
C GLU A 43 -12.26 -13.08 -3.73
N PHE A 44 -11.37 -12.13 -3.40
CA PHE A 44 -11.77 -10.82 -2.90
C PHE A 44 -12.62 -10.04 -3.91
N VAL A 45 -12.22 -10.02 -5.18
CA VAL A 45 -12.98 -9.31 -6.23
C VAL A 45 -14.32 -9.99 -6.50
N GLU A 46 -14.36 -11.33 -6.52
CA GLU A 46 -15.60 -12.10 -6.65
C GLU A 46 -16.56 -11.84 -5.48
N ALA A 47 -16.05 -11.87 -4.25
CA ALA A 47 -16.84 -11.58 -3.06
C ALA A 47 -17.36 -10.14 -3.04
N PHE A 48 -16.53 -9.17 -3.46
CA PHE A 48 -16.97 -7.78 -3.59
C PHE A 48 -18.04 -7.60 -4.69
N ALA A 49 -17.89 -8.25 -5.84
CA ALA A 49 -18.86 -8.21 -6.92
C ALA A 49 -20.22 -8.83 -6.50
N ALA A 50 -20.19 -9.86 -5.65
CA ALA A 50 -21.39 -10.44 -5.05
C ALA A 50 -22.01 -9.51 -3.97
N TYR A 51 -21.17 -8.76 -3.25
CA TYR A 51 -21.61 -7.80 -2.25
C TYR A 51 -22.29 -6.56 -2.85
N ASP A 52 -21.80 -6.06 -3.99
CA ASP A 52 -22.37 -4.90 -4.70
C ASP A 52 -22.55 -5.19 -6.19
N THR A 53 -23.75 -5.67 -6.53
CA THR A 53 -24.14 -6.06 -7.90
C THR A 53 -24.56 -4.89 -8.79
N SER A 54 -24.35 -3.64 -8.35
CA SER A 54 -24.83 -2.46 -9.08
C SER A 54 -24.07 -2.14 -10.37
N ARG A 55 -22.86 -2.68 -10.57
CA ARG A 55 -22.06 -2.58 -11.81
C ARG A 55 -21.18 -3.81 -11.99
N PRO A 56 -20.70 -4.09 -13.21
CA PRO A 56 -19.64 -5.08 -13.41
C PRO A 56 -18.38 -4.67 -12.66
N VAL A 57 -17.73 -5.65 -12.03
CA VAL A 57 -16.42 -5.50 -11.39
C VAL A 57 -15.44 -6.41 -12.12
N VAL A 58 -14.35 -5.84 -12.65
CA VAL A 58 -13.35 -6.58 -13.41
C VAL A 58 -12.01 -6.52 -12.66
N PRO A 59 -11.43 -7.67 -12.28
CA PRO A 59 -10.09 -7.73 -11.70
C PRO A 59 -9.02 -7.57 -12.79
N CYS A 60 -7.95 -6.88 -12.46
CA CYS A 60 -6.69 -6.90 -13.20
C CYS A 60 -5.49 -6.67 -12.27
N PHE A 61 -4.30 -6.79 -12.84
CA PHE A 61 -3.04 -6.63 -12.14
C PHE A 61 -2.11 -5.69 -12.90
N LEU A 62 -1.34 -4.92 -12.15
CA LEU A 62 -0.30 -4.06 -12.69
C LEU A 62 0.83 -4.87 -13.32
N GLU A 63 1.30 -5.90 -12.61
CA GLU A 63 2.44 -6.71 -13.05
C GLU A 63 2.39 -8.15 -12.49
N LEU A 64 3.37 -8.98 -12.86
CA LEU A 64 3.64 -10.34 -12.34
C LEU A 64 2.60 -11.43 -12.63
N THR A 65 1.34 -11.07 -12.85
CA THR A 65 0.25 -12.01 -13.09
C THR A 65 -0.81 -11.38 -13.99
N GLU A 66 -1.64 -12.24 -14.58
CA GLU A 66 -2.75 -11.88 -15.46
C GLU A 66 -4.11 -11.99 -14.75
N PRO A 67 -5.13 -11.24 -15.22
CA PRO A 67 -5.13 -10.37 -16.42
C PRO A 67 -4.48 -9.00 -16.16
N SER A 68 -3.79 -8.46 -17.15
CA SER A 68 -3.18 -7.13 -17.13
C SER A 68 -4.23 -6.01 -17.12
N ILE A 69 -3.82 -4.78 -16.75
CA ILE A 69 -4.68 -3.59 -16.83
C ILE A 69 -5.26 -3.43 -18.24
N GLN A 70 -4.45 -3.65 -19.28
CA GLN A 70 -4.89 -3.54 -20.67
C GLN A 70 -6.00 -4.53 -21.01
N GLU A 71 -5.84 -5.81 -20.65
CA GLU A 71 -6.86 -6.84 -20.88
C GLU A 71 -8.13 -6.59 -20.05
N GLY A 72 -7.99 -6.03 -18.84
CA GLY A 72 -9.12 -5.58 -18.03
C GLY A 72 -9.94 -4.50 -18.73
N VAL A 73 -9.27 -3.47 -19.25
CA VAL A 73 -9.91 -2.38 -19.99
C VAL A 73 -10.51 -2.88 -21.30
N ASP A 74 -9.78 -3.66 -22.09
CA ASP A 74 -10.24 -4.20 -23.38
C ASP A 74 -11.53 -5.01 -23.21
N ARG A 75 -11.65 -5.80 -22.12
CA ARG A 75 -12.89 -6.53 -21.78
C ARG A 75 -14.05 -5.60 -21.50
N MET A 76 -13.84 -4.52 -20.72
CA MET A 76 -14.91 -3.56 -20.43
C MET A 76 -15.34 -2.79 -21.68
N VAL A 77 -14.39 -2.42 -22.55
CA VAL A 77 -14.71 -1.78 -23.84
C VAL A 77 -15.50 -2.72 -24.74
N ALA A 78 -15.15 -4.01 -24.78
CA ALA A 78 -15.90 -5.02 -25.52
C ALA A 78 -17.33 -5.22 -24.99
N MET A 79 -17.59 -4.92 -23.71
CA MET A 79 -18.94 -4.87 -23.11
C MET A 79 -19.71 -3.59 -23.45
N GLY A 80 -19.10 -2.63 -24.16
CA GLY A 80 -19.74 -1.38 -24.60
C GLY A 80 -19.50 -0.17 -23.70
N TYR A 81 -18.64 -0.28 -22.68
CA TYR A 81 -18.36 0.83 -21.76
C TYR A 81 -17.32 1.82 -22.34
N GLN A 82 -17.61 3.12 -22.22
CA GLN A 82 -16.72 4.23 -22.62
C GLN A 82 -16.26 5.09 -21.44
N GLU A 83 -16.73 4.76 -20.24
CA GLU A 83 -16.41 5.46 -19.00
C GLU A 83 -16.37 4.40 -17.89
N MET A 84 -15.31 4.39 -17.07
CA MET A 84 -15.08 3.37 -16.05
C MET A 84 -14.34 3.93 -14.83
N THR A 85 -14.51 3.32 -13.67
CA THR A 85 -13.71 3.62 -12.48
C THR A 85 -12.51 2.69 -12.43
N ALA A 86 -11.30 3.23 -12.26
CA ALA A 86 -10.08 2.47 -12.04
C ALA A 86 -9.63 2.64 -10.59
N LEU A 87 -9.65 1.55 -9.81
CA LEU A 87 -9.35 1.59 -8.39
C LEU A 87 -8.18 0.65 -8.01
N PRO A 88 -7.04 1.20 -7.57
CA PRO A 88 -5.94 0.45 -7.00
C PRO A 88 -6.30 -0.20 -5.66
N VAL A 89 -6.18 -1.53 -5.57
CA VAL A 89 -6.36 -2.31 -4.34
C VAL A 89 -5.00 -2.42 -3.64
N LEU A 90 -4.56 -1.30 -3.06
CA LEU A 90 -3.25 -1.13 -2.43
C LEU A 90 -3.40 -0.44 -1.07
N LEU A 91 -2.54 -0.79 -0.10
CA LEU A 91 -2.56 -0.15 1.22
C LEU A 91 -1.90 1.22 1.24
N PHE A 92 -0.75 1.40 0.57
CA PHE A 92 -0.01 2.66 0.52
C PHE A 92 0.40 2.99 -0.92
N ALA A 93 0.46 4.29 -1.25
CA ALA A 93 0.91 4.75 -2.57
C ALA A 93 2.43 4.69 -2.70
N ALA A 94 2.94 3.58 -3.24
CA ALA A 94 4.28 3.54 -3.80
C ALA A 94 4.31 4.11 -5.23
N ARG A 95 5.50 4.18 -5.83
CA ARG A 95 5.73 4.50 -7.25
C ARG A 95 4.69 3.87 -8.20
N HIS A 96 4.38 2.59 -7.97
CA HIS A 96 3.41 1.82 -8.74
C HIS A 96 2.04 2.49 -8.88
N ASN A 97 1.56 3.16 -7.83
CA ASN A 97 0.28 3.87 -7.86
C ASN A 97 0.41 5.26 -8.53
N LYS A 98 1.52 5.96 -8.28
CA LYS A 98 1.70 7.34 -8.74
C LYS A 98 2.06 7.41 -10.23
N PHE A 99 2.71 6.39 -10.76
CA PHE A 99 3.29 6.41 -12.11
C PHE A 99 2.90 5.20 -12.97
N ASP A 100 2.99 3.98 -12.44
CA ASP A 100 2.90 2.79 -13.32
C ASP A 100 1.46 2.47 -13.71
N VAL A 101 0.51 2.53 -12.76
CA VAL A 101 -0.92 2.38 -13.08
C VAL A 101 -1.40 3.49 -14.02
N THR A 102 -1.03 4.74 -13.75
CA THR A 102 -1.43 5.89 -14.58
C THR A 102 -0.89 5.79 -16.00
N ASN A 103 0.36 5.33 -16.18
CA ASN A 103 0.92 5.04 -17.50
C ASN A 103 0.15 3.94 -18.25
N GLU A 104 -0.26 2.87 -17.57
CA GLU A 104 -1.08 1.83 -18.18
C GLU A 104 -2.45 2.37 -18.59
N LEU A 105 -3.09 3.21 -17.76
CA LEU A 105 -4.35 3.85 -18.12
C LEU A 105 -4.18 4.81 -19.32
N ASP A 106 -3.06 5.53 -19.42
CA ASP A 106 -2.77 6.39 -20.58
C ASP A 106 -2.55 5.59 -21.87
N ARG A 107 -1.87 4.44 -21.78
CA ARG A 107 -1.77 3.49 -22.90
C ARG A 107 -3.14 2.96 -23.33
N ALA A 108 -4.02 2.71 -22.36
CA ALA A 108 -5.38 2.27 -22.64
C ALA A 108 -6.21 3.37 -23.33
N ARG A 109 -6.08 4.63 -22.90
CA ARG A 109 -6.70 5.80 -23.57
C ARG A 109 -6.20 5.97 -25.01
N ALA A 110 -4.90 5.74 -25.26
CA ALA A 110 -4.34 5.80 -26.61
C ALA A 110 -4.90 4.69 -27.52
N ARG A 111 -5.16 3.49 -26.98
CA ARG A 111 -5.76 2.37 -27.72
C ARG A 111 -7.26 2.56 -27.96
N HIS A 112 -7.97 3.18 -27.02
CA HIS A 112 -9.42 3.40 -27.06
C HIS A 112 -9.75 4.90 -26.99
N PRO A 113 -9.70 5.62 -28.13
CA PRO A 113 -9.99 7.06 -28.17
C PRO A 113 -11.39 7.39 -27.63
N GLY A 114 -11.46 8.34 -26.70
CA GLY A 114 -12.70 8.76 -26.05
C GLY A 114 -13.01 8.06 -24.71
N LEU A 115 -12.22 7.04 -24.34
CA LEU A 115 -12.35 6.35 -23.05
C LEU A 115 -12.04 7.28 -21.87
N LYS A 116 -12.97 7.36 -20.91
CA LYS A 116 -12.84 8.14 -19.67
C LYS A 116 -12.58 7.24 -18.47
N PHE A 117 -11.70 7.70 -17.58
CA PHE A 117 -11.38 7.01 -16.32
C PHE A 117 -11.63 7.91 -15.12
N HIS A 118 -12.37 7.39 -14.15
CA HIS A 118 -12.42 7.90 -12.78
C HIS A 118 -11.35 7.16 -11.97
N TYR A 119 -10.19 7.78 -11.78
CA TYR A 119 -9.06 7.13 -11.11
C TYR A 119 -9.12 7.38 -9.60
N GLY A 120 -9.34 6.32 -8.82
CA GLY A 120 -9.38 6.39 -7.38
C GLY A 120 -8.01 6.24 -6.73
N ARG A 121 -7.88 6.72 -5.50
CA ARG A 121 -6.68 6.52 -4.69
C ARG A 121 -6.69 5.14 -4.01
N HIS A 122 -5.50 4.68 -3.64
CA HIS A 122 -5.26 3.55 -2.75
C HIS A 122 -5.98 3.70 -1.38
N PHE A 123 -6.04 2.64 -0.57
CA PHE A 123 -6.77 2.67 0.70
C PHE A 123 -6.18 3.66 1.72
N GLY A 124 -4.85 3.74 1.80
CA GLY A 124 -4.11 4.68 2.62
C GLY A 124 -4.25 4.42 4.12
N VAL A 125 -3.86 5.42 4.90
CA VAL A 125 -4.12 5.42 6.35
C VAL A 125 -5.60 5.74 6.56
N ALA A 126 -6.43 4.69 6.67
CA ALA A 126 -7.88 4.82 6.78
C ALA A 126 -8.38 4.49 8.20
N ASP A 127 -9.37 5.25 8.69
CA ASP A 127 -9.99 5.05 10.01
C ASP A 127 -10.51 3.63 10.17
N ARG A 128 -11.13 3.08 9.13
CA ARG A 128 -11.68 1.72 9.14
C ARG A 128 -10.60 0.65 9.32
N LEU A 129 -9.41 0.86 8.78
CA LEU A 129 -8.27 -0.04 8.99
C LEU A 129 -7.71 0.09 10.40
N VAL A 130 -7.68 1.30 10.97
CA VAL A 130 -7.30 1.51 12.37
C VAL A 130 -8.27 0.75 13.27
N GLU A 131 -9.57 0.90 13.06
CA GLU A 131 -10.60 0.23 13.87
C GLU A 131 -10.53 -1.29 13.74
N LEU A 132 -10.34 -1.80 12.52
CA LEU A 132 -10.16 -3.23 12.30
C LEU A 132 -8.99 -3.79 13.12
N TRP A 133 -7.84 -3.13 13.09
CA TRP A 133 -6.67 -3.59 13.85
C TRP A 133 -6.87 -3.44 15.35
N ARG A 134 -7.57 -2.40 15.82
CA ARG A 134 -7.92 -2.26 17.23
C ARG A 134 -8.80 -3.42 17.70
N SER A 135 -9.86 -3.76 16.96
CA SER A 135 -10.72 -4.91 17.25
C SER A 135 -9.92 -6.21 17.33
N ARG A 136 -9.07 -6.48 16.33
CA ARG A 136 -8.25 -7.70 16.31
C ARG A 136 -7.23 -7.76 17.45
N LEU A 137 -6.66 -6.62 17.85
CA LEU A 137 -5.76 -6.55 19.00
C LEU A 137 -6.51 -6.78 20.31
N GLU A 138 -7.72 -6.26 20.46
CA GLU A 138 -8.60 -6.49 21.62
C GLU A 138 -9.03 -7.96 21.73
N GLU A 139 -9.38 -8.61 20.62
CA GLU A 139 -9.66 -10.04 20.56
C GLU A 139 -8.42 -10.87 20.96
N LEU A 140 -7.24 -10.47 20.51
CA LEU A 140 -6.00 -11.16 20.83
C LEU A 140 -5.62 -11.04 22.31
N ASP A 141 -5.93 -9.90 22.95
CA ASP A 141 -5.69 -9.71 24.38
C ASP A 141 -6.51 -10.67 25.24
N GLN A 142 -7.72 -11.04 24.81
CA GLN A 142 -8.55 -12.03 25.51
C GLN A 142 -7.91 -13.43 25.53
N GLN A 143 -6.89 -13.66 24.71
CA GLN A 143 -6.16 -14.92 24.58
C GLN A 143 -4.82 -14.92 25.33
N SER A 144 -4.52 -13.87 26.11
CA SER A 144 -3.28 -13.76 26.88
C SER A 144 -3.51 -13.15 28.26
N GLU A 145 -2.83 -13.71 29.27
CA GLU A 145 -2.79 -13.11 30.61
C GLU A 145 -1.72 -12.00 30.74
N ILE A 146 -0.88 -11.82 29.71
CA ILE A 146 0.19 -10.82 29.73
C ILE A 146 -0.39 -9.46 29.30
N PRO A 147 -0.38 -8.45 30.19
CA PRO A 147 -0.98 -7.16 29.90
C PRO A 147 -0.18 -6.38 28.85
N ARG A 148 -0.83 -5.40 28.23
CA ARG A 148 -0.22 -4.59 27.15
C ARG A 148 1.00 -3.80 27.61
N ASP A 149 1.05 -3.34 28.86
CA ASP A 149 2.19 -2.60 29.43
C ASP A 149 3.44 -3.47 29.66
N GLU A 150 3.32 -4.79 29.47
CA GLU A 150 4.41 -5.76 29.40
C GLU A 150 4.64 -6.31 27.98
N SER A 151 3.87 -5.82 27.00
CA SER A 151 3.83 -6.31 25.62
C SER A 151 4.36 -5.28 24.63
N VAL A 152 5.03 -5.74 23.57
CA VAL A 152 5.46 -4.90 22.44
C VAL A 152 4.65 -5.23 21.20
N LEU A 153 4.19 -4.19 20.50
CA LEU A 153 3.59 -4.32 19.18
C LEU A 153 4.69 -4.21 18.12
N LEU A 154 4.91 -5.28 17.35
CA LEU A 154 5.80 -5.29 16.18
C LEU A 154 4.95 -5.15 14.91
N PHE A 155 4.88 -3.93 14.39
CA PHE A 155 4.17 -3.63 13.15
C PHE A 155 5.06 -3.96 11.94
N VAL A 156 4.54 -4.73 11.00
CA VAL A 156 5.28 -5.17 9.81
C VAL A 156 4.59 -4.66 8.55
N GLY A 157 5.26 -3.76 7.83
CA GLY A 157 4.84 -3.32 6.49
C GLY A 157 5.55 -4.07 5.37
N ARG A 158 5.06 -3.95 4.14
CA ARG A 158 5.80 -4.43 2.94
C ARG A 158 7.07 -3.62 2.71
N GLY A 159 6.98 -2.31 2.88
CA GLY A 159 8.00 -1.33 2.49
C GLY A 159 7.88 -0.93 1.03
N ALA A 160 8.31 0.29 0.71
CA ALA A 160 8.30 0.86 -0.62
C ALA A 160 9.59 1.64 -0.89
N SER A 161 9.89 1.87 -2.17
CA SER A 161 10.98 2.77 -2.58
C SER A 161 10.59 4.24 -2.44
N ASP A 162 9.28 4.51 -2.34
CA ASP A 162 8.72 5.83 -2.08
C ASP A 162 8.70 6.10 -0.55
N PRO A 163 9.44 7.11 -0.05
CA PRO A 163 9.43 7.46 1.37
C PRO A 163 8.07 7.85 1.93
N ASP A 164 7.15 8.36 1.12
CA ASP A 164 5.80 8.77 1.53
C ASP A 164 4.97 7.57 1.99
N ALA A 165 4.99 6.47 1.22
CA ALA A 165 4.35 5.21 1.61
C ALA A 165 4.94 4.62 2.90
N ASN A 166 6.25 4.77 3.09
CA ASN A 166 6.90 4.33 4.32
C ASN A 166 6.48 5.20 5.51
N GLY A 167 6.36 6.52 5.29
CA GLY A 167 5.82 7.47 6.27
C GLY A 167 4.39 7.15 6.68
N ASP A 168 3.53 6.76 5.74
CA ASP A 168 2.16 6.33 6.02
C ASP A 168 2.10 5.05 6.88
N ALA A 169 3.03 4.10 6.67
CA ALA A 169 3.15 2.93 7.54
C ALA A 169 3.50 3.33 9.00
N TYR A 170 4.47 4.24 9.18
CA TYR A 170 4.79 4.80 10.50
C TYR A 170 3.62 5.55 11.11
N LYS A 171 2.89 6.33 10.31
CA LYS A 171 1.71 7.06 10.75
C LYS A 171 0.62 6.11 11.24
N LEU A 172 0.30 5.06 10.48
CA LEU A 172 -0.70 4.06 10.87
C LEU A 172 -0.29 3.35 12.16
N ALA A 173 0.95 2.84 12.21
CA ALA A 173 1.48 2.15 13.38
C ALA A 173 1.47 3.05 14.62
N ARG A 174 1.83 4.33 14.46
CA ARG A 174 1.78 5.30 15.54
C ARG A 174 0.35 5.53 16.03
N VAL A 175 -0.60 5.76 15.13
CA VAL A 175 -2.02 5.94 15.46
C VAL A 175 -2.57 4.71 16.20
N LEU A 176 -2.17 3.50 15.81
CA LEU A 176 -2.57 2.27 16.49
C LEU A 176 -2.00 2.16 17.90
N TRP A 177 -0.78 2.64 18.13
CA TRP A 177 -0.12 2.57 19.43
C TRP A 177 -0.61 3.64 20.42
N GLU A 178 -0.95 4.84 19.95
CA GLU A 178 -1.43 5.93 20.81
C GLU A 178 -2.68 5.52 21.60
N GLY A 179 -2.59 5.56 22.93
CA GLY A 179 -3.68 5.16 23.82
C GLY A 179 -3.97 3.64 23.83
N SER A 180 -3.12 2.82 23.23
CA SER A 180 -3.30 1.37 23.20
C SER A 180 -2.88 0.66 24.50
N GLY A 181 -1.98 1.27 25.28
CA GLY A 181 -1.40 0.68 26.48
C GLY A 181 -0.22 -0.26 26.23
N PHE A 182 0.19 -0.51 24.98
CA PHE A 182 1.37 -1.31 24.68
C PHE A 182 2.64 -0.67 25.24
N LYS A 183 3.50 -1.46 25.87
CA LYS A 183 4.81 -1.04 26.44
C LYS A 183 5.65 -0.31 25.41
N GLY A 184 5.66 -0.82 24.18
CA GLY A 184 6.44 -0.29 23.07
C GLY A 184 5.82 -0.62 21.71
N LEU A 185 6.21 0.17 20.72
CA LEU A 185 5.92 -0.04 19.31
C LEU A 185 7.25 -0.11 18.56
N GLU A 186 7.44 -1.18 17.80
CA GLU A 186 8.48 -1.25 16.79
C GLU A 186 7.87 -1.45 15.41
N LEU A 187 8.54 -0.91 14.39
CA LEU A 187 8.14 -1.04 13.00
C LEU A 187 9.30 -1.54 12.17
N CYS A 188 9.01 -2.50 11.30
CA CYS A 188 9.93 -2.98 10.29
C CYS A 188 9.23 -3.32 8.98
N PHE A 189 10.02 -3.62 7.96
CA PHE A 189 9.53 -3.90 6.62
C PHE A 189 10.03 -5.25 6.10
N SER A 190 9.17 -5.97 5.38
CA SER A 190 9.51 -7.25 4.78
C SER A 190 10.39 -7.15 3.52
N GLY A 191 10.46 -5.97 2.90
CA GLY A 191 11.27 -5.72 1.69
C GLY A 191 11.37 -4.23 1.32
N ILE A 192 12.21 -3.93 0.32
CA ILE A 192 12.43 -2.60 -0.27
C ILE A 192 13.06 -1.54 0.66
N THR A 193 12.44 -1.14 1.78
CA THR A 193 13.01 -0.11 2.71
C THR A 193 13.45 -0.66 4.07
N HIS A 194 14.33 0.03 4.76
CA HIS A 194 14.81 -0.36 6.09
C HIS A 194 14.03 0.37 7.22
N PRO A 195 13.99 -0.17 8.45
CA PRO A 195 14.63 -1.40 8.93
C PRO A 195 13.92 -2.69 8.46
N ARG A 196 14.69 -3.77 8.27
CA ARG A 196 14.21 -5.11 7.89
C ARG A 196 13.72 -5.91 9.11
N LEU A 197 13.13 -7.08 8.86
CA LEU A 197 12.52 -7.94 9.88
C LEU A 197 13.47 -8.30 11.03
N ASP A 198 14.71 -8.67 10.70
CA ASP A 198 15.79 -8.95 11.64
C ASP A 198 16.02 -7.77 12.61
N ALA A 199 16.27 -6.58 12.08
CA ALA A 199 16.45 -5.37 12.87
C ALA A 199 15.19 -4.98 13.66
N GLY A 200 14.00 -5.27 13.11
CA GLY A 200 12.73 -5.08 13.81
C GLY A 200 12.63 -5.93 15.08
N TRP A 201 12.99 -7.21 15.00
CA TRP A 201 13.03 -8.11 16.14
C TRP A 201 14.10 -7.72 17.16
N GLU A 202 15.32 -7.41 16.71
CA GLU A 202 16.40 -6.93 17.59
C GLU A 202 15.94 -5.72 18.42
N ARG A 203 15.28 -4.75 17.77
CA ARG A 203 14.73 -3.57 18.44
C ARG A 203 13.59 -3.93 19.39
N ALA A 204 12.69 -4.84 19.01
CA ALA A 204 11.61 -5.30 19.90
C ALA A 204 12.16 -5.91 21.20
N TRP A 205 13.30 -6.60 21.14
CA TRP A 205 13.95 -7.18 22.33
C TRP A 205 14.51 -6.15 23.30
N THR A 206 14.89 -4.96 22.82
CA THR A 206 15.44 -3.90 23.69
C THR A 206 14.43 -3.39 24.73
N TRP A 207 13.14 -3.58 24.48
CA TRP A 207 12.06 -3.26 25.43
C TRP A 207 11.93 -4.27 26.58
N ASN A 208 12.67 -5.38 26.54
CA ASN A 208 12.53 -6.52 27.46
C ASN A 208 11.05 -6.93 27.66
N PRO A 209 10.34 -7.31 26.58
CA PRO A 209 8.92 -7.66 26.65
C PRO A 209 8.69 -9.04 27.27
N LYS A 210 7.52 -9.25 27.89
CA LYS A 210 7.01 -10.59 28.20
C LYS A 210 6.18 -11.17 27.05
N ARG A 211 5.67 -10.29 26.17
CA ARG A 211 4.89 -10.67 24.98
C ARG A 211 5.23 -9.78 23.79
N VAL A 212 5.31 -10.37 22.60
CA VAL A 212 5.38 -9.64 21.33
C VAL A 212 4.17 -10.00 20.47
N VAL A 213 3.43 -8.98 20.07
CA VAL A 213 2.34 -9.10 19.09
C VAL A 213 2.86 -8.65 17.74
N VAL A 214 2.93 -9.57 16.78
CA VAL A 214 3.34 -9.28 15.41
C VAL A 214 2.09 -8.95 14.60
N LEU A 215 2.04 -7.74 14.03
CA LEU A 215 0.93 -7.24 13.21
C LEU A 215 1.40 -7.02 11.77
N PRO A 216 1.13 -7.97 10.86
CA PRO A 216 1.41 -7.81 9.44
C PRO A 216 0.34 -6.95 8.77
N HIS A 217 0.70 -5.74 8.32
CA HIS A 217 -0.21 -4.86 7.60
C HIS A 217 -0.20 -5.18 6.09
N PHE A 218 -0.89 -6.27 5.73
CA PHE A 218 -1.00 -6.80 4.36
C PHE A 218 -2.47 -7.07 4.02
N LEU A 219 -2.82 -6.96 2.74
CA LEU A 219 -4.18 -7.26 2.27
C LEU A 219 -4.43 -8.76 2.16
N PHE A 220 -3.49 -9.49 1.56
CA PHE A 220 -3.66 -10.90 1.21
C PHE A 220 -2.43 -11.70 1.62
N THR A 221 -2.63 -13.01 1.74
CA THR A 221 -1.56 -13.97 1.99
C THR A 221 -0.56 -14.06 0.83
N GLY A 222 0.50 -14.83 1.03
CA GLY A 222 1.50 -15.16 0.01
C GLY A 222 2.91 -15.25 0.57
N ALA A 223 3.91 -15.23 -0.31
CA ALA A 223 5.32 -15.43 0.06
C ALA A 223 5.83 -14.50 1.18
N LEU A 224 5.39 -13.23 1.20
CA LEU A 224 5.81 -12.27 2.24
C LEU A 224 5.18 -12.57 3.59
N MET A 225 3.90 -12.94 3.64
CA MET A 225 3.24 -13.36 4.88
C MET A 225 3.88 -14.64 5.43
N LYS A 226 4.13 -15.63 4.57
CA LYS A 226 4.84 -16.87 4.91
C LYS A 226 6.21 -16.58 5.53
N ARG A 227 6.96 -15.61 4.98
CA ARG A 227 8.25 -15.16 5.54
C ARG A 227 8.10 -14.54 6.93
N ILE A 228 7.12 -13.65 7.13
CA ILE A 228 6.90 -12.99 8.43
C ILE A 228 6.59 -14.03 9.51
N HIS A 229 5.71 -14.99 9.22
CA HIS A 229 5.43 -16.09 10.15
C HIS A 229 6.67 -16.94 10.45
N GLY A 230 7.50 -17.23 9.44
CA GLY A 230 8.77 -17.95 9.66
C GLY A 230 9.72 -17.23 10.63
N TYR A 231 9.81 -15.89 10.55
CA TYR A 231 10.56 -15.10 11.53
C TYR A 231 9.95 -15.17 12.93
N SER A 232 8.63 -15.09 13.05
CA SER A 232 7.92 -15.24 14.33
C SER A 232 8.12 -16.62 14.96
N ASP A 233 8.15 -17.67 14.13
CA ASP A 233 8.39 -19.03 14.59
C ASP A 233 9.82 -19.23 15.07
N GLN A 234 10.80 -18.69 14.36
CA GLN A 234 12.20 -18.70 14.80
C GLN A 234 12.38 -17.93 16.10
N ALA A 235 11.81 -16.73 16.20
CA ALA A 235 11.85 -15.92 17.42
C ALA A 235 11.27 -16.66 18.64
N ARG A 236 10.24 -17.50 18.43
CA ARG A 236 9.64 -18.31 19.51
C ARG A 236 10.58 -19.41 20.00
N LEU A 237 11.41 -19.96 19.12
CA LEU A 237 12.46 -20.93 19.48
C LEU A 237 13.61 -20.24 20.22
N ASP A 238 13.99 -19.05 19.79
CA ASP A 238 15.12 -18.31 20.37
C ASP A 238 14.81 -17.73 21.77
N ARG A 239 13.54 -17.36 22.00
CA ARG A 239 13.05 -16.75 23.25
C ARG A 239 11.79 -17.45 23.77
N PRO A 240 11.89 -18.69 24.28
CA PRO A 240 10.74 -19.42 24.80
C PRO A 240 10.14 -18.80 26.09
N ASP A 241 10.87 -17.87 26.71
CA ASP A 241 10.41 -17.08 27.87
C ASP A 241 9.43 -15.96 27.49
N VAL A 242 9.32 -15.61 26.20
CA VAL A 242 8.46 -14.53 25.70
C VAL A 242 7.30 -15.11 24.90
N GLN A 243 6.07 -14.68 25.19
CA GLN A 243 4.91 -15.09 24.39
C GLN A 243 4.90 -14.36 23.04
N ILE A 244 4.91 -15.10 21.93
CA ILE A 244 4.86 -14.52 20.58
C ILE A 244 3.56 -14.91 19.87
N GLN A 245 2.73 -13.91 19.58
CA GLN A 245 1.49 -14.04 18.85
C GLN A 245 1.56 -13.26 17.53
N SER A 246 1.36 -13.94 16.40
CA SER A 246 1.33 -13.31 15.09
C SER A 246 -0.11 -13.26 14.59
N LEU A 247 -0.59 -12.06 14.26
CA LEU A 247 -1.86 -11.88 13.58
C LEU A 247 -1.75 -12.32 12.10
N PRO A 248 -2.86 -12.75 11.48
CA PRO A 248 -2.93 -12.92 10.03
C PRO A 248 -2.96 -11.57 9.32
N GLU A 249 -2.89 -11.59 7.98
CA GLU A 249 -3.20 -10.44 7.13
C GLU A 249 -4.65 -9.95 7.30
N ILE A 250 -5.00 -8.84 6.64
CA ILE A 250 -6.38 -8.32 6.64
C ILE A 250 -7.34 -9.36 6.03
N GLY A 251 -7.01 -9.93 4.88
CA GLY A 251 -7.81 -10.95 4.22
C GLY A 251 -9.12 -10.43 3.63
N LEU A 252 -10.09 -11.33 3.43
CA LEU A 252 -11.44 -11.00 2.97
C LEU A 252 -12.28 -10.41 4.11
N ASP A 253 -11.92 -9.21 4.56
CA ASP A 253 -12.63 -8.49 5.61
C ASP A 253 -13.67 -7.52 5.00
N PRO A 254 -14.94 -7.48 5.48
CA PRO A 254 -15.95 -6.55 4.99
C PRO A 254 -15.55 -5.08 5.05
N VAL A 255 -14.63 -4.71 5.96
CA VAL A 255 -14.04 -3.36 6.02
C VAL A 255 -13.43 -2.95 4.67
N LEU A 256 -12.82 -3.88 3.94
CA LEU A 256 -12.23 -3.59 2.64
C LEU A 256 -13.29 -3.31 1.57
N PHE A 257 -14.46 -3.94 1.63
CA PHE A 257 -15.55 -3.66 0.68
C PHE A 257 -16.08 -2.24 0.85
N GLU A 258 -16.22 -1.80 2.10
CA GLU A 258 -16.62 -0.43 2.40
C GLU A 258 -15.56 0.58 1.98
N LEU A 259 -14.27 0.26 2.13
CA LEU A 259 -13.18 1.09 1.59
C LEU A 259 -13.19 1.16 0.06
N VAL A 260 -13.46 0.05 -0.63
CA VAL A 260 -13.59 0.07 -2.10
C VAL A 260 -14.70 1.01 -2.53
N LYS A 261 -15.87 0.95 -1.89
CA LYS A 261 -17.00 1.84 -2.19
C LYS A 261 -16.68 3.29 -1.90
N GLU A 262 -16.05 3.58 -0.77
CA GLU A 262 -15.64 4.93 -0.38
C GLU A 262 -14.68 5.53 -1.42
N ARG A 263 -13.64 4.79 -1.81
CA ARG A 263 -12.65 5.26 -2.79
C ARG A 263 -13.21 5.38 -4.20
N GLU A 264 -14.13 4.50 -4.58
CA GLU A 264 -14.84 4.63 -5.85
C GLU A 264 -15.72 5.89 -5.88
N GLN A 265 -16.46 6.16 -4.81
CA GLN A 265 -17.30 7.37 -4.72
C GLN A 265 -16.45 8.64 -4.80
N GLU A 266 -15.32 8.68 -4.09
CA GLU A 266 -14.34 9.77 -4.20
C GLU A 266 -13.85 9.98 -5.64
N ALA A 267 -13.53 8.88 -6.34
CA ALA A 267 -13.06 8.92 -7.71
C ALA A 267 -14.11 9.52 -8.65
N ILE A 268 -15.35 9.05 -8.55
CA ILE A 268 -16.48 9.53 -9.37
C ILE A 268 -16.82 10.99 -9.06
N ALA A 269 -16.75 11.40 -7.80
CA ALA A 269 -17.02 12.77 -7.38
C ALA A 269 -15.88 13.75 -7.70
N GLY A 270 -14.72 13.27 -8.16
CA GLY A 270 -13.51 14.08 -8.34
C GLY A 270 -12.94 14.62 -7.02
N GLN A 271 -13.26 13.96 -5.89
CA GLN A 271 -12.90 14.37 -4.53
C GLN A 271 -11.74 13.55 -3.96
N VAL A 272 -10.82 13.10 -4.81
CA VAL A 272 -9.66 12.30 -4.39
C VAL A 272 -8.72 13.17 -3.54
N ALA A 273 -8.93 13.17 -2.23
CA ALA A 273 -8.16 13.97 -1.29
C ALA A 273 -6.82 13.28 -0.95
N MET A 274 -5.72 14.02 -1.00
CA MET A 274 -4.43 13.59 -0.46
C MET A 274 -4.52 13.30 1.06
N ASN A 275 -3.59 12.49 1.56
CA ASN A 275 -3.38 11.83 2.88
C ASN A 275 -3.75 12.54 4.22
N CYS A 276 -4.48 13.64 4.20
CA CYS A 276 -4.90 14.44 5.36
C CYS A 276 -6.23 13.97 6.02
N GLU A 277 -6.84 12.88 5.57
CA GLU A 277 -8.15 12.41 6.06
C GLU A 277 -8.18 12.08 7.56
N LEU A 278 -7.06 11.62 8.12
CA LEU A 278 -6.96 11.31 9.55
C LEU A 278 -6.52 12.48 10.42
N CYS A 279 -6.41 13.68 9.86
CA CYS A 279 -6.18 14.85 10.68
C CYS A 279 -7.38 15.00 11.64
N LYS A 280 -7.14 14.86 12.95
CA LYS A 280 -8.18 14.98 13.99
C LYS A 280 -9.00 16.28 13.86
N PHE A 281 -8.37 17.34 13.36
CA PHE A 281 -9.01 18.64 13.10
C PHE A 281 -9.91 18.61 11.86
N ARG A 282 -9.56 17.83 10.83
CA ARG A 282 -10.37 17.66 9.62
C ARG A 282 -11.55 16.71 9.86
N ARG A 283 -11.37 15.63 10.63
CA ARG A 283 -12.47 14.73 11.03
C ARG A 283 -13.55 15.45 11.84
N ALA A 284 -13.16 16.35 12.74
CA ALA A 284 -14.09 17.19 13.49
C ALA A 284 -14.90 18.14 12.58
N VAL A 285 -14.27 18.72 11.56
CA VAL A 285 -14.91 19.64 10.60
C VAL A 285 -15.80 18.90 9.60
N SER A 286 -15.38 17.73 9.10
CA SER A 286 -16.15 16.94 8.14
C SER A 286 -17.44 16.35 8.70
N ARG A 287 -17.52 16.04 10.02
CA ARG A 287 -18.78 15.66 10.67
C ARG A 287 -19.79 16.81 10.75
N ASN A 288 -19.30 18.03 11.01
CA ASN A 288 -20.14 19.23 11.08
C ASN A 288 -20.63 19.70 9.70
N LEU A 289 -19.86 19.46 8.63
CA LEU A 289 -20.24 19.82 7.25
C LEU A 289 -21.26 18.87 6.62
N LEU A 290 -21.34 17.61 7.07
CA LEU A 290 -22.24 16.58 6.51
C LEU A 290 -23.59 16.46 7.25
N GLY A 291 -23.84 17.28 8.27
CA GLY A 291 -25.15 17.34 8.94
C GLY A 291 -25.55 16.08 9.72
N LEU A 292 -24.61 15.16 9.97
CA LEU A 292 -24.82 13.97 10.79
C LEU A 292 -24.41 14.28 12.25
N GLY A 293 -25.16 15.18 12.88
CA GLY A 293 -24.98 15.49 14.30
C GLY A 293 -25.65 14.43 15.19
N GLN A 294 -24.97 14.03 16.26
CA GLN A 294 -25.65 13.65 17.48
C GLN A 294 -25.28 14.61 18.59
N ASP A 295 -26.31 14.89 19.37
CA ASP A 295 -26.38 15.79 20.50
C ASP A 295 -25.61 15.24 21.70
N ASP A 296 -24.50 15.87 22.03
CA ASP A 296 -23.95 15.85 23.37
C ASP A 296 -23.43 17.26 23.66
N GLY A 297 -24.31 18.00 24.33
CA GLY A 297 -24.20 19.43 24.52
C GLY A 297 -22.99 19.87 25.30
N GLU A 298 -22.32 20.89 24.77
CA GLU A 298 -21.88 22.05 25.53
C GLU A 298 -21.91 23.25 24.58
N ALA A 299 -22.81 24.19 24.87
CA ALA A 299 -22.98 25.40 24.10
C ALA A 299 -21.77 26.33 24.26
N ILE A 300 -21.07 26.64 23.18
CA ILE A 300 -20.22 27.83 23.11
C ILE A 300 -20.85 28.75 22.05
N ALA A 301 -21.31 29.90 22.52
CA ALA A 301 -22.02 30.90 21.73
C ALA A 301 -21.16 31.45 20.58
N PRO A 302 -21.75 31.81 19.43
CA PRO A 302 -21.04 32.45 18.34
C PRO A 302 -20.97 33.95 18.61
N ASP A 303 -19.77 34.50 18.77
CA ASP A 303 -19.60 35.93 18.63
C ASP A 303 -18.29 36.31 17.96
N ALA A 304 -18.40 37.37 17.16
CA ALA A 304 -17.35 38.12 16.46
C ALA A 304 -16.72 37.50 15.19
N MET A 305 -17.44 37.65 14.08
CA MET A 305 -16.81 38.12 12.83
C MET A 305 -16.16 39.50 13.09
N ALA A 306 -14.86 39.63 12.87
CA ALA A 306 -14.22 40.93 12.62
C ALA A 306 -12.94 40.78 11.79
N SER A 307 -12.91 41.56 10.73
CA SER A 307 -11.82 41.84 9.80
C SER A 307 -10.44 42.04 10.43
N GLY A 308 -9.39 41.66 9.69
CA GLY A 308 -8.01 41.99 10.05
C GLY A 308 -7.04 41.77 8.90
N HIS A 309 -7.10 42.61 7.87
CA HIS A 309 -5.99 42.80 6.94
C HIS A 309 -4.81 43.41 7.71
N HIS A 310 -3.65 42.74 7.70
CA HIS A 310 -2.38 43.39 8.05
C HIS A 310 -1.29 43.04 7.05
N HIS A 311 -0.99 44.03 6.21
CA HIS A 311 0.30 44.21 5.57
C HIS A 311 1.39 44.36 6.64
N HIS A 312 2.54 43.72 6.42
CA HIS A 312 3.81 44.27 6.89
C HIS A 312 4.85 44.16 5.78
N ASP A 313 5.13 45.34 5.24
CA ASP A 313 6.32 45.72 4.49
C ASP A 313 7.52 45.74 5.44
N HIS A 314 8.63 45.15 5.03
CA HIS A 314 9.97 45.51 5.50
C HIS A 314 10.98 45.20 4.40
N GLY A 315 11.32 46.25 3.65
CA GLY A 315 12.53 46.30 2.84
C GLY A 315 13.77 46.37 3.73
N HIS A 316 14.77 45.54 3.38
CA HIS A 316 16.17 45.84 3.61
C HIS A 316 16.95 45.40 2.38
N GLY A 317 17.51 46.40 1.68
CA GLY A 317 18.49 46.17 0.64
C GLY A 317 19.86 45.92 1.25
N HIS A 318 20.58 44.93 0.71
CA HIS A 318 22.03 44.96 0.66
C HIS A 318 22.49 44.43 -0.69
N SER A 319 23.08 45.34 -1.44
CA SER A 319 23.92 45.10 -2.60
C SER A 319 25.22 44.43 -2.19
N HIS A 320 25.61 43.35 -2.85
CA HIS A 320 27.03 43.06 -3.10
C HIS A 320 27.19 42.46 -4.50
N ASP A 321 27.77 43.28 -5.36
CA ASP A 321 28.41 42.93 -6.61
C ASP A 321 29.78 42.33 -6.31
N HIS A 322 30.10 41.15 -6.86
CA HIS A 322 31.47 40.75 -7.16
C HIS A 322 31.48 39.68 -8.26
N GLY A 323 31.98 40.09 -9.42
CA GLY A 323 33.25 39.54 -9.89
C GLY A 323 33.17 38.23 -10.68
N HIS A 324 33.07 38.41 -11.99
CA HIS A 324 33.42 37.43 -13.02
C HIS A 324 34.73 36.67 -12.71
N HIS A 325 34.71 35.34 -12.82
CA HIS A 325 35.83 34.61 -13.42
C HIS A 325 35.31 33.43 -14.23
N ALA A 326 35.48 33.56 -15.55
CA ALA A 326 35.43 32.47 -16.50
C ALA A 326 36.71 31.64 -16.37
N HIS A 327 36.57 30.32 -16.28
CA HIS A 327 37.65 29.41 -16.64
C HIS A 327 37.08 28.28 -17.50
N SER A 328 37.41 28.36 -18.78
CA SER A 328 37.42 27.26 -19.73
C SER A 328 38.63 26.38 -19.47
N HIS A 329 38.41 25.08 -19.27
CA HIS A 329 39.42 24.06 -19.55
C HIS A 329 38.75 22.87 -20.22
N GLY A 330 38.92 22.81 -21.55
CA GLY A 330 38.78 21.56 -22.29
C GLY A 330 40.02 20.72 -22.10
N HIS A 331 39.83 19.43 -21.84
CA HIS A 331 40.82 18.41 -22.12
C HIS A 331 40.11 17.18 -22.68
N SER A 332 40.23 17.06 -23.99
CA SER A 332 40.13 15.81 -24.74
C SER A 332 41.33 14.93 -24.44
N HIS A 333 41.09 13.67 -24.08
CA HIS A 333 42.04 12.59 -24.34
C HIS A 333 41.27 11.31 -24.70
N ASP A 334 41.24 11.05 -26.00
CA ASP A 334 41.15 9.70 -26.56
C ASP A 334 42.49 9.00 -26.36
N HIS A 335 42.46 7.78 -25.84
CA HIS A 335 43.41 6.73 -26.22
C HIS A 335 42.76 5.37 -25.95
N GLY A 336 42.35 4.70 -27.02
CA GLY A 336 42.07 3.27 -26.99
C GLY A 336 43.37 2.48 -26.87
N HIS A 337 43.29 1.32 -26.24
CA HIS A 337 44.00 0.13 -26.70
C HIS A 337 43.24 -1.13 -26.31
N SER A 338 42.92 -1.87 -27.35
CA SER A 338 42.56 -3.28 -27.38
C SER A 338 43.71 -4.16 -26.90
N HIS A 339 43.42 -5.15 -26.05
CA HIS A 339 44.13 -6.42 -26.08
C HIS A 339 43.14 -7.56 -25.87
N GLY A 340 42.99 -8.38 -26.89
CA GLY A 340 42.33 -9.67 -26.80
C GLY A 340 43.31 -10.71 -26.25
N HIS A 341 42.83 -11.55 -25.35
CA HIS A 341 43.35 -12.89 -25.16
C HIS A 341 42.21 -13.87 -24.98
N SER A 342 42.12 -14.78 -25.94
CA SER A 342 41.32 -15.98 -25.97
C SER A 342 42.07 -17.13 -25.30
N HIS A 343 41.46 -17.79 -24.33
CA HIS A 343 41.59 -19.22 -23.98
C HIS A 343 40.32 -19.54 -23.16
N GLY A 344 39.56 -20.62 -23.33
CA GLY A 344 39.86 -21.96 -23.80
C GLY A 344 39.36 -22.95 -22.74
N HIS A 345 38.04 -23.21 -22.75
CA HIS A 345 37.27 -24.34 -22.22
C HIS A 345 37.45 -24.86 -20.77
N SER A 346 36.33 -24.92 -20.04
CA SER A 346 35.82 -26.17 -19.45
C SER A 346 34.37 -25.99 -19.01
N HIS A 347 33.46 -26.76 -19.60
CA HIS A 347 32.08 -26.90 -19.14
C HIS A 347 32.07 -27.82 -17.93
N ASP A 348 31.63 -27.29 -16.79
CA ASP A 348 31.13 -28.10 -15.69
C ASP A 348 29.66 -27.74 -15.47
N HIS A 349 28.80 -28.73 -15.67
CA HIS A 349 27.36 -28.63 -15.50
C HIS A 349 27.04 -28.90 -14.04
N GLY A 350 26.97 -27.81 -13.25
CA GLY A 350 26.62 -27.85 -11.83
C GLY A 350 25.45 -26.94 -11.51
N HIS A 351 24.26 -27.55 -11.47
CA HIS A 351 23.09 -27.21 -10.64
C HIS A 351 22.40 -25.85 -10.80
N GLY A 352 21.09 -25.94 -11.05
CA GLY A 352 20.16 -24.83 -11.06
C GLY A 352 20.19 -24.07 -9.74
N HIS A 353 20.63 -22.83 -9.84
CA HIS A 353 20.21 -21.78 -8.93
C HIS A 353 19.22 -20.94 -9.72
N SER A 354 17.95 -20.97 -9.33
CA SER A 354 17.09 -19.82 -9.53
C SER A 354 17.71 -18.70 -8.69
N HIS A 355 18.70 -18.01 -9.25
CA HIS A 355 19.10 -16.73 -8.70
C HIS A 355 17.90 -15.83 -8.89
N ASP A 356 17.09 -15.70 -7.85
CA ASP A 356 16.26 -14.52 -7.70
C ASP A 356 17.17 -13.32 -8.00
N ALA A 357 16.71 -12.44 -8.89
CA ALA A 357 17.48 -11.26 -9.26
C ALA A 357 17.95 -10.57 -7.97
N PRO A 358 19.24 -10.19 -7.87
CA PRO A 358 19.80 -9.67 -6.63
C PRO A 358 18.97 -8.49 -6.13
N ASP A 359 18.55 -8.52 -4.86
CA ASP A 359 17.71 -7.48 -4.26
C ASP A 359 18.45 -6.13 -4.36
N PRO A 360 17.96 -5.18 -5.19
CA PRO A 360 18.63 -3.91 -5.37
C PRO A 360 18.60 -3.04 -4.10
N TYR A 361 17.87 -3.44 -3.06
CA TYR A 361 17.74 -2.76 -1.78
C TYR A 361 18.21 -3.63 -0.60
N ALA A 362 19.10 -4.59 -0.86
CA ALA A 362 19.62 -5.52 0.14
C ALA A 362 20.23 -4.78 1.33
N THR A 363 21.06 -3.76 1.10
CA THR A 363 21.68 -2.97 2.17
C THR A 363 20.97 -1.64 2.40
N GLN A 364 21.11 -1.10 3.61
CA GLN A 364 20.52 0.20 3.97
C GLN A 364 21.12 1.35 3.16
N ASN A 365 22.42 1.29 2.86
CA ASN A 365 23.09 2.31 2.05
C ASN A 365 22.58 2.29 0.60
N ASP A 366 22.45 1.11 -0.02
CA ASP A 366 21.90 0.99 -1.38
C ASP A 366 20.48 1.55 -1.48
N TYR A 367 19.65 1.36 -0.43
CA TYR A 367 18.33 1.97 -0.35
C TYR A 367 18.40 3.50 -0.30
N HIS A 368 19.19 4.08 0.62
CA HIS A 368 19.28 5.54 0.78
C HIS A 368 19.80 6.24 -0.47
N GLU A 369 20.74 5.61 -1.18
CA GLU A 369 21.25 6.13 -2.46
C GLU A 369 20.17 6.17 -3.55
N LYS A 370 19.16 5.30 -3.49
CA LYS A 370 18.12 5.15 -4.52
C LYS A 370 16.81 5.84 -4.17
N ALA A 371 16.46 5.96 -2.88
CA ALA A 371 15.15 6.46 -2.42
C ALA A 371 14.82 7.88 -2.94
N TRP A 372 15.84 8.71 -3.20
CA TRP A 372 15.68 10.06 -3.74
C TRP A 372 15.95 10.18 -5.24
N ARG A 373 16.30 9.08 -5.91
CA ARG A 373 16.48 9.06 -7.37
C ARG A 373 15.12 8.88 -8.03
N VAL A 374 14.42 10.00 -8.21
CA VAL A 374 13.18 10.08 -8.99
C VAL A 374 13.56 9.99 -10.48
N PRO A 375 12.93 9.12 -11.29
CA PRO A 375 13.08 9.14 -12.75
C PRO A 375 12.57 10.43 -13.40
#